data_AF-A0A4R9FY16-F1
#
_entry.id   AF-A0A4R9FY16-F1
#
_cell.length_a   1.000
_cell.length_b   1.000
_cell.length_c   1.000
_cell.angle_alpha   90.00
_cell.angle_beta   90.00
_cell.angle_gamma   90.00
#
_symmetry.space_group_name_H-M   'P 1'
#
loop_
_entity.id
_entity.type
_entity.pdbx_description
1 polymer ?
#
loop_
_entity_poly.entity_id
_entity_poly.type
_entity_poly.pdbx_seq_one_letter_code
_entity_poly.pdbx_strand_id
1 'polypeptide(L)'
;MKIRLLFFCILIFSLSDCVRQDTVMEGDANSQIYAAASFLSQKCGDPIPPNFPTAIGDVQRRNLDLCSIAITKAECPFVSYPVACLLIYYDKPLGEIPWYLNFKDVFVNQKIP
;
A
#
# COMPACT_ATOMS: atom_id res chain seq x y z
N MET A 1 -34.40 -29.98 -20.08
CA MET A 1 -33.03 -29.89 -19.49
C MET A 1 -32.12 -28.90 -20.19
N LYS A 2 -32.03 -28.87 -21.53
CA LYS A 2 -31.09 -28.00 -22.28
C LYS A 2 -31.26 -26.49 -22.03
N ILE A 3 -32.49 -25.98 -21.93
CA ILE A 3 -32.78 -24.56 -21.69
C ILE A 3 -32.39 -24.09 -20.28
N ARG A 4 -32.55 -24.95 -19.26
CA ARG A 4 -32.17 -24.61 -17.88
C ARG A 4 -30.65 -24.53 -17.71
N LEU A 5 -29.91 -25.37 -18.43
CA LEU A 5 -28.44 -25.34 -18.43
C LEU A 5 -27.92 -24.06 -19.12
N LEU A 6 -28.57 -23.64 -20.21
CA LEU A 6 -28.22 -22.42 -20.94
C LEU A 6 -28.41 -21.16 -20.06
N PHE A 7 -29.53 -21.08 -19.34
CA PHE A 7 -29.79 -19.99 -18.40
C PHE A 7 -28.75 -19.94 -17.26
N PHE A 8 -28.34 -21.10 -16.75
CA PHE A 8 -27.33 -21.20 -15.70
C PHE A 8 -25.95 -20.72 -16.19
N CYS A 9 -25.55 -21.10 -17.41
CA CYS A 9 -24.31 -20.62 -18.02
C CYS A 9 -24.31 -19.11 -18.29
N ILE A 10 -25.43 -18.53 -18.74
CA ILE A 10 -25.54 -17.08 -18.97
C ILE A 10 -25.41 -16.31 -17.64
N LEU A 11 -26.06 -16.80 -16.57
CA LEU A 11 -25.95 -16.22 -15.23
C LEU A 11 -24.51 -16.22 -14.69
N ILE A 12 -23.76 -17.31 -14.91
CA ILE A 12 -22.35 -17.40 -14.48
C ILE A 12 -21.48 -16.41 -15.26
N PHE A 13 -21.69 -16.26 -16.58
CA PHE A 13 -20.96 -15.29 -17.40
C PHE A 13 -21.29 -13.83 -17.04
N SER A 14 -22.50 -13.53 -16.56
CA SER A 14 -22.86 -12.19 -16.08
C SER A 14 -22.22 -11.84 -14.72
N LEU A 15 -21.79 -12.84 -13.95
CA LEU A 15 -21.15 -12.65 -12.64
C LEU A 15 -19.61 -12.51 -12.74
N SER A 16 -18.99 -12.90 -13.86
CA SER A 16 -17.53 -12.85 -14.01
C SER A 16 -16.95 -11.44 -14.19
N ASP A 17 -17.74 -10.45 -14.59
CA ASP A 17 -17.29 -9.05 -14.75
C ASP A 17 -17.26 -8.24 -13.44
N CYS A 18 -17.59 -8.85 -12.29
CA CYS A 18 -17.61 -8.15 -11.01
C CYS A 18 -16.24 -8.05 -10.31
N VAL A 19 -15.16 -8.59 -10.88
CA VAL A 19 -13.80 -8.42 -10.30
C VAL A 19 -13.13 -7.21 -10.96
N ARG A 20 -13.62 -6.02 -10.65
CA ARG A 20 -12.88 -4.79 -10.97
C ARG A 20 -11.65 -4.74 -10.08
N GLN A 21 -10.46 -4.64 -10.67
CA GLN A 21 -9.24 -4.35 -9.91
C GLN A 21 -9.41 -2.99 -9.25
N ASP A 22 -9.59 -2.99 -7.92
CA ASP A 22 -9.77 -1.76 -7.15
C ASP A 22 -8.41 -1.16 -6.83
N THR A 23 -7.82 -0.52 -7.83
CA THR A 23 -6.51 0.12 -7.74
C THR A 23 -6.64 1.64 -7.66
N VAL A 24 -5.57 2.26 -7.16
CA VAL A 24 -5.37 3.69 -7.06
C VAL A 24 -4.12 4.04 -7.84
N MET A 25 -4.18 5.08 -8.67
CA MET A 25 -3.05 5.53 -9.47
C MET A 25 -1.87 5.93 -8.58
N GLU A 26 -0.65 5.68 -9.07
CA GLU A 26 0.59 5.92 -8.31
C GLU A 26 0.67 7.31 -7.66
N GLY A 27 0.36 8.37 -8.42
CA GLY A 27 0.40 9.75 -7.92
C GLY A 27 -0.59 10.02 -6.78
N ASP A 28 -1.80 9.48 -6.89
CA ASP A 28 -2.83 9.60 -5.85
C ASP A 28 -2.45 8.77 -4.62
N ALA A 29 -1.88 7.57 -4.81
CA ALA A 29 -1.40 6.73 -3.74
C ALA A 29 -0.26 7.41 -2.96
N ASN A 30 0.73 7.97 -3.64
CA ASN A 30 1.82 8.73 -3.03
C ASN A 30 1.30 9.97 -2.28
N SER A 31 0.30 10.66 -2.84
CA SER A 31 -0.35 11.80 -2.18
C SER A 31 -1.05 11.41 -0.88
N GLN A 32 -1.74 10.26 -0.86
CA GLN A 32 -2.40 9.74 0.35
C GLN A 32 -1.38 9.32 1.42
N ILE A 33 -0.32 8.61 1.04
CA ILE A 33 0.75 8.21 1.96
C ILE A 33 1.40 9.45 2.59
N TYR A 34 1.72 10.46 1.76
CA TYR A 34 2.32 11.70 2.24
C TYR A 34 1.37 12.48 3.15
N ALA A 35 0.07 12.55 2.84
CA ALA A 35 -0.90 13.20 3.69
C ALA A 35 -1.01 12.53 5.08
N ALA A 36 -1.01 11.19 5.12
CA ALA A 36 -1.00 10.43 6.37
C ALA A 36 0.28 10.68 7.19
N ALA A 37 1.44 10.70 6.54
CA ALA A 37 2.72 10.98 7.19
C ALA A 37 2.78 12.43 7.71
N SER A 38 2.31 13.40 6.93
CA SER A 38 2.25 14.81 7.33
C SER A 38 1.32 15.02 8.54
N PHE A 39 0.17 14.33 8.57
CA PHE A 39 -0.71 14.32 9.74
C PHE A 39 0.00 13.82 10.99
N LEU A 40 0.70 12.67 10.92
CA LEU A 40 1.41 12.13 12.08
C LEU A 40 2.58 13.00 12.51
N SER A 41 3.35 13.53 11.55
CA SER A 41 4.45 14.48 11.79
C SER A 41 3.96 15.71 12.56
N GLN A 42 2.87 16.33 12.12
CA GLN A 42 2.26 17.46 12.83
C GLN A 42 1.74 17.07 14.22
N LYS A 43 1.15 15.88 14.36
CA LYS A 43 0.65 15.36 15.65
C LYS A 43 1.79 15.13 16.66
N CYS A 44 2.92 14.59 16.23
CA CYS A 44 4.04 14.25 17.10
C CYS A 44 5.05 15.39 17.30
N GLY A 45 5.05 16.40 16.41
CA GLY A 45 6.07 17.47 16.41
C GLY A 45 7.42 17.02 15.83
N ASP A 46 7.46 15.82 15.25
CA ASP A 46 8.64 15.21 14.65
C ASP A 46 8.61 15.39 13.12
N PRO A 47 9.76 15.51 12.44
CA PRO A 47 9.79 15.48 10.97
C PRO A 47 9.37 14.12 10.42
N ILE A 48 8.88 14.10 9.17
CA ILE A 48 8.61 12.85 8.45
C ILE A 48 9.93 12.05 8.32
N PRO A 49 9.97 10.76 8.70
CA PRO A 49 11.17 9.94 8.60
C PRO A 49 11.74 9.89 7.18
N PRO A 50 13.08 9.89 7.03
CA PRO A 50 13.72 9.69 5.74
C PRO A 50 13.39 8.30 5.18
N ASN A 51 13.46 8.14 3.86
CA ASN A 51 13.12 6.91 3.14
C ASN A 51 11.65 6.50 3.31
N PHE A 52 10.75 7.36 2.81
CA PHE A 52 9.31 7.12 2.85
C PHE A 52 8.87 6.03 1.85
N PRO A 53 7.87 5.20 2.18
CA PRO A 53 7.34 4.23 1.24
C PRO A 53 6.63 4.97 0.09
N THR A 54 7.09 4.72 -1.13
CA THR A 54 6.47 5.21 -2.35
C THR A 54 5.70 4.10 -3.05
N ALA A 55 4.53 4.41 -3.58
CA ALA A 55 3.85 3.56 -4.54
C ALA A 55 4.71 3.38 -5.81
N ILE A 56 4.70 2.17 -6.37
CA ILE A 56 5.32 1.86 -7.66
C ILE A 56 4.21 1.38 -8.58
N GLY A 57 3.83 2.20 -9.56
CA GLY A 57 2.61 2.01 -10.32
C GLY A 57 1.36 1.99 -9.44
N ASP A 58 0.28 1.48 -10.01
CA ASP A 58 -1.01 1.45 -9.34
C ASP A 58 -1.02 0.49 -8.15
N VAL A 59 -1.61 0.92 -7.03
CA VAL A 59 -1.64 0.16 -5.77
C VAL A 59 -3.06 -0.29 -5.48
N GLN A 60 -3.24 -1.52 -4.97
CA GLN A 60 -4.53 -1.97 -4.49
C GLN A 60 -5.05 -1.07 -3.36
N ARG A 61 -6.26 -0.52 -3.53
CA ARG A 61 -6.86 0.45 -2.61
C ARG A 61 -6.84 -0.03 -1.17
N ARG A 62 -7.21 -1.30 -0.95
CA ARG A 62 -7.18 -1.92 0.39
C ARG A 62 -5.80 -1.84 1.07
N ASN A 63 -4.72 -2.05 0.32
CA ASN A 63 -3.37 -2.03 0.88
C ASN A 63 -2.92 -0.60 1.17
N LEU A 64 -3.29 0.35 0.31
CA LEU A 64 -3.08 1.77 0.52
C LEU A 64 -3.84 2.28 1.77
N ASP A 65 -5.10 1.89 1.92
CA ASP A 65 -5.92 2.25 3.09
C ASP A 65 -5.31 1.72 4.38
N LEU A 66 -4.86 0.46 4.38
CA LEU A 66 -4.18 -0.14 5.53
C LEU A 66 -2.89 0.62 5.89
N CYS A 67 -2.08 1.02 4.91
CA CYS A 67 -0.90 1.84 5.16
C CYS A 67 -1.27 3.21 5.77
N SER A 68 -2.22 3.93 5.16
CA SER A 68 -2.65 5.25 5.62
C SER A 68 -3.23 5.22 7.04
N ILE A 69 -4.06 4.22 7.35
CA ILE A 69 -4.60 4.00 8.70
C ILE A 69 -3.46 3.69 9.68
N ALA A 70 -2.55 2.79 9.31
CA ALA A 70 -1.46 2.41 10.18
C ALA A 70 -0.56 3.62 10.53
N ILE A 71 -0.26 4.48 9.55
CA ILE A 71 0.52 5.71 9.78
C ILE A 71 -0.26 6.63 10.73
N THR A 72 -1.50 6.98 10.41
CA THR A 72 -2.28 7.93 11.23
C THR A 72 -2.55 7.44 12.66
N LYS A 73 -2.55 6.11 12.87
CA LYS A 73 -2.75 5.48 14.18
C LYS A 73 -1.46 5.16 14.94
N ALA A 74 -0.29 5.35 14.33
CA ALA A 74 0.97 5.11 15.01
C ALA A 74 1.12 6.03 16.25
N GLU A 75 1.86 5.52 17.22
CA GLU A 75 2.23 6.24 18.44
C GLU A 75 3.43 7.16 18.16
N CYS A 76 3.58 8.20 18.97
CA CYS A 76 4.76 9.07 18.93
C CYS A 76 5.90 8.44 19.77
N PRO A 77 7.18 8.65 19.44
CA PRO A 77 7.69 9.52 18.37
C PRO A 77 7.56 8.91 16.97
N PHE A 78 7.42 9.76 15.94
CA PHE A 78 7.31 9.31 14.55
C PHE A 78 8.69 8.93 13.99
N VAL A 79 9.16 7.73 14.36
CA VAL A 79 10.51 7.26 14.02
C VAL A 79 10.57 6.40 12.76
N SER A 80 9.46 5.78 12.36
CA SER A 80 9.45 4.83 11.23
C SER A 80 8.03 4.60 10.68
N TYR A 81 7.95 3.93 9.53
CA TYR A 81 6.69 3.56 8.90
C TYR A 81 6.21 2.19 9.39
N PRO A 82 4.89 2.01 9.64
CA PRO A 82 4.35 0.73 10.04
C PRO A 82 4.56 -0.36 8.99
N VAL A 83 4.76 -1.60 9.45
CA VAL A 83 4.96 -2.78 8.57
C VAL A 83 3.81 -2.99 7.57
N ALA A 84 2.59 -2.53 7.91
CA ALA A 84 1.43 -2.58 7.03
C ALA A 84 1.66 -1.82 5.70
N CYS A 85 2.52 -0.80 5.69
CA CYS A 85 2.88 -0.08 4.48
C CYS A 85 3.67 -0.92 3.48
N LEU A 86 4.25 -2.06 3.86
CA LEU A 86 4.89 -2.97 2.91
C LEU A 86 3.88 -3.65 1.98
N LEU A 87 2.59 -3.70 2.36
CA LEU A 87 1.55 -4.32 1.55
C LEU A 87 1.29 -3.58 0.22
N ILE A 88 1.71 -2.31 0.10
CA ILE A 88 1.60 -1.57 -1.17
C ILE A 88 2.47 -2.19 -2.28
N TYR A 89 3.42 -3.06 -1.91
CA TYR A 89 4.31 -3.77 -2.84
C TYR A 89 3.92 -5.24 -3.06
N TYR A 90 2.81 -5.70 -2.49
CA TYR A 90 2.44 -7.13 -2.44
C TYR A 90 2.36 -7.78 -3.83
N ASP A 91 1.92 -7.05 -4.84
CA ASP A 91 1.75 -7.49 -6.22
C ASP A 91 2.85 -6.99 -7.17
N LYS A 92 3.93 -6.43 -6.61
CA LYS A 92 5.05 -5.89 -7.39
C LYS A 92 6.16 -6.92 -7.56
N PRO A 93 6.85 -6.95 -8.71
CA PRO A 93 8.00 -7.82 -8.88
C PRO A 93 9.10 -7.42 -7.91
N LEU A 94 9.78 -8.41 -7.33
CA LEU A 94 10.79 -8.20 -6.27
C LEU A 94 11.91 -7.21 -6.67
N GLY A 95 12.23 -7.14 -7.96
CA GLY A 95 13.25 -6.22 -8.48
C GLY A 95 12.86 -4.73 -8.46
N GLU A 96 11.58 -4.41 -8.32
CA GLU A 96 11.09 -3.03 -8.29
C GLU A 96 10.94 -2.50 -6.86
N ILE A 97 10.88 -3.38 -5.86
CA ILE A 97 10.61 -2.99 -4.47
C ILE A 97 11.81 -2.19 -3.89
N PRO A 98 11.63 -0.95 -3.40
CA PRO A 98 12.74 -0.04 -3.07
C PRO A 98 13.69 -0.57 -1.99
N TRP A 99 13.17 -1.39 -1.09
CA TRP A 99 13.92 -1.98 0.02
C TRP A 99 14.45 -3.39 -0.26
N TYR A 100 14.02 -4.07 -1.33
CA TYR A 100 14.56 -5.40 -1.66
C TYR A 100 16.05 -5.32 -2.02
N LEU A 101 16.53 -4.17 -2.49
CA LEU A 101 17.95 -3.93 -2.71
C LEU A 101 18.74 -3.55 -1.44
N ASN A 102 18.13 -3.08 -0.34
CA ASN A 102 18.89 -2.54 0.81
C ASN A 102 18.16 -2.52 2.19
N PHE A 103 17.16 -3.37 2.47
CA PHE A 103 16.42 -3.33 3.75
C PHE A 103 17.34 -3.45 4.98
N LYS A 104 18.36 -4.32 4.88
CA LYS A 104 19.38 -4.50 5.91
C LYS A 104 20.22 -3.24 6.13
N ASP A 105 20.55 -2.51 5.07
CA ASP A 105 21.45 -1.36 5.16
C ASP A 105 20.73 -0.05 5.50
N VAL A 106 19.45 0.09 5.14
CA VAL A 106 18.66 1.30 5.39
C VAL A 106 17.97 1.27 6.76
N PHE A 107 17.46 0.11 7.19
CA PHE A 107 16.60 0.03 8.38
C PHE A 107 17.21 -0.75 9.55
N VAL A 108 18.21 -1.61 9.31
CA VAL A 108 18.84 -2.43 10.38
C VAL A 108 20.20 -1.86 10.77
N ASN A 109 20.99 -1.40 9.79
CA ASN A 109 22.32 -0.83 10.01
C ASN A 109 22.29 0.70 10.10
N GLN A 110 21.49 1.29 11.00
CA GLN A 110 21.78 2.67 11.40
C GLN A 110 23.15 2.68 12.11
N LYS A 111 24.21 2.99 11.35
CA LYS A 111 25.50 3.36 11.94
C LYS A 111 25.27 4.64 12.74
N ILE A 112 25.21 4.49 14.05
CA ILE A 112 25.33 5.58 15.00
C ILE A 112 26.69 6.26 14.69
N PRO A 113 26.73 7.58 14.43
CA PRO A 113 27.98 8.30 14.22
C PRO A 113 28.89 8.24 15.45
#